data_AF-A0A818FE86-F1
#
_entry.id   AF-A0A818FE86-F1
#
_cell.length_a   1.000
_cell.length_b   1.000
_cell.length_c   1.000
_cell.angle_alpha   90.00
_cell.angle_beta   90.00
_cell.angle_gamma   90.00
#
_symmetry.space_group_name_H-M   'P 1'
#
loop_
_entity.id
_entity.type
_entity.pdbx_description
1 polymer ?
#
loop_
_entity_poly.entity_id
_entity_poly.type
_entity_poly.pdbx_seq_one_letter_code
_entity_poly.pdbx_strand_id
1 'polypeptide(L)'
;MIRFSESTLGDLVIEEVYPHFCFQHSCWRIILILLAFISFIITCFFNRLAASGSNGIFTQRAGSISHNNLTEFTPADWTFSIWSIIYCWQAAWLIYAITRIPRKSYINYLYIVPNTLHFTVFVFYIINMILNIGWLFMWDRGYFGWSSIVIFLMFITIIIPMIITHILLQPNRLIYFNSKRKLDIWLVRILVHNGLAVYGTWLYLATLLNLTI
;
A
#
# COMPACT_ATOMS: atom_id res chain seq x y z
N MET A 1 -24.57 41.29 26.20
CA MET A 1 -24.63 39.85 25.87
C MET A 1 -23.83 39.63 24.60
N ILE A 2 -22.55 39.29 24.72
CA ILE A 2 -21.63 39.16 23.57
C ILE A 2 -21.81 37.73 23.02
N ARG A 3 -22.40 37.60 21.82
CA ARG A 3 -22.43 36.33 21.08
C ARG A 3 -21.08 36.15 20.40
N PHE A 4 -20.22 35.30 20.96
CA PHE A 4 -19.10 34.74 20.21
C PHE A 4 -19.67 33.81 19.13
N SER A 5 -19.26 34.04 17.88
CA SER A 5 -19.59 33.13 16.78
C SER A 5 -18.91 31.77 17.00
N GLU A 6 -19.52 30.67 16.57
CA GLU A 6 -18.93 29.32 16.72
C GLU A 6 -17.54 29.20 16.06
N SER A 7 -17.23 30.02 15.04
CA SER A 7 -15.90 30.07 14.43
C SER A 7 -14.84 30.61 15.39
N THR A 8 -15.15 31.68 16.13
CA THR A 8 -14.22 32.27 17.12
C THR A 8 -13.94 31.35 18.29
N LEU A 9 -14.88 30.48 18.68
CA LEU A 9 -14.66 29.51 19.75
C LEU A 9 -13.74 28.36 19.29
N GLY A 10 -13.92 27.90 18.04
CA GLY A 10 -13.06 26.87 17.45
C GLY A 10 -11.61 27.33 17.28
N ASP A 11 -11.41 28.59 16.87
CA ASP A 11 -10.07 29.15 16.71
C ASP A 11 -9.35 29.30 18.06
N LEU A 12 -10.07 29.72 19.12
CA LEU A 12 -9.51 29.84 20.48
C LEU A 12 -9.12 28.47 21.08
N VAL A 13 -9.94 27.43 20.88
CA VAL A 13 -9.62 26.07 21.34
C VAL A 13 -8.40 25.49 20.60
N ILE A 14 -8.23 25.81 19.32
CA ILE A 14 -7.06 25.39 18.54
C ILE A 14 -5.79 26.09 19.02
N GLU A 15 -5.87 27.39 19.33
CA GLU A 15 -4.73 28.15 19.90
C GLU A 15 -4.33 27.67 21.29
N GLU A 16 -5.30 27.33 22.14
CA GLU A 16 -5.06 26.89 23.53
C GLU A 16 -4.44 25.47 23.59
N VAL A 17 -4.77 24.60 22.63
CA VAL A 17 -4.24 23.22 22.55
C VAL A 17 -2.92 23.13 21.77
N TYR A 18 -2.63 24.09 20.88
CA TYR A 18 -1.43 24.08 20.03
C TYR A 18 -0.71 25.43 20.02
N PRO A 19 0.06 25.76 21.07
CA PRO A 19 0.83 26.99 21.11
C PRO A 19 1.95 26.90 20.07
N HIS A 20 1.88 27.73 19.02
CA HIS A 20 2.84 27.85 17.92
C HIS A 20 3.11 26.56 17.11
N PHE A 21 2.45 26.43 15.94
CA PHE A 21 2.73 25.32 15.01
C PHE A 21 4.15 25.37 14.43
N CYS A 22 5.08 24.64 15.04
CA CYS A 22 6.41 24.42 14.47
C CYS A 22 6.37 23.21 13.51
N PHE A 23 6.51 23.47 12.20
CA PHE A 23 6.57 22.42 11.18
C PHE A 23 7.90 21.69 11.22
N GLN A 24 7.96 20.57 11.93
CA GLN A 24 9.16 19.74 12.05
C GLN A 24 9.03 18.45 11.26
N HIS A 25 10.07 18.14 10.48
CA HIS A 25 10.16 16.86 9.79
C HIS A 25 10.57 15.75 10.75
N SER A 26 9.87 14.61 10.64
CA SER A 26 10.27 13.36 11.25
C SER A 26 11.08 12.52 10.24
N CYS A 27 12.40 12.43 10.44
CA CYS A 27 13.31 11.72 9.54
C CYS A 27 12.97 10.23 9.42
N TRP A 28 12.68 9.56 10.53
CA TRP A 28 12.39 8.12 10.52
C TRP A 28 11.14 7.78 9.70
N ARG A 29 10.09 8.62 9.76
CA ARG A 29 8.88 8.44 8.96
C ARG A 29 9.14 8.63 7.47
N ILE A 30 9.97 9.61 7.11
CA ILE A 30 10.40 9.83 5.72
C ILE A 30 11.18 8.61 5.22
N ILE A 31 12.17 8.17 6.00
CA ILE A 31 12.96 6.96 5.68
C ILE A 31 12.04 5.77 5.45
N LEU A 32 11.03 5.56 6.30
CA LEU A 32 10.09 4.46 6.15
C LEU A 32 9.26 4.54 4.86
N ILE A 33 8.79 5.72 4.46
CA ILE A 33 8.08 5.94 3.18
C ILE A 33 9.01 5.60 2.01
N LEU A 34 10.26 6.07 2.06
CA LEU A 34 11.25 5.82 1.00
C LEU A 34 11.63 4.34 0.94
N LEU A 35 11.81 3.67 2.08
CA LEU A 35 12.06 2.22 2.14
C LEU A 35 10.91 1.41 1.55
N ALA A 36 9.66 1.80 1.78
CA ALA A 36 8.50 1.16 1.17
C ALA A 36 8.47 1.34 -0.37
N PHE A 37 8.90 2.50 -0.86
CA PHE A 37 9.04 2.72 -2.29
C PHE A 37 10.18 1.90 -2.90
N ILE A 38 11.35 1.87 -2.24
CA ILE A 38 12.50 1.09 -2.69
C ILE A 38 12.19 -0.41 -2.68
N SER A 39 11.55 -0.93 -1.62
CA SER A 39 11.16 -2.35 -1.55
C SER A 39 10.22 -2.72 -2.70
N PHE A 40 9.27 -1.85 -3.05
CA PHE A 40 8.41 -2.05 -4.21
C PHE A 40 9.17 -2.12 -5.54
N ILE A 41 10.15 -1.23 -5.75
CA ILE A 41 10.99 -1.26 -6.97
C ILE A 41 11.78 -2.57 -7.06
N ILE A 42 12.37 -3.01 -5.94
CA ILE A 42 13.08 -4.30 -5.85
C ILE A 42 12.12 -5.46 -6.17
N THR A 43 10.93 -5.46 -5.59
CA THR A 43 9.91 -6.50 -5.87
C THR A 43 9.49 -6.51 -7.33
N CYS A 44 9.30 -5.35 -7.98
CA CYS A 44 9.01 -5.27 -9.41
C CYS A 44 10.13 -5.88 -10.26
N PHE A 45 11.39 -5.63 -9.89
CA PHE A 45 12.54 -6.22 -10.55
C PHE A 45 12.54 -7.75 -10.46
N PHE A 46 12.34 -8.33 -9.26
CA PHE A 46 12.27 -9.79 -9.11
C PHE A 46 11.06 -10.40 -9.83
N ASN A 47 9.89 -9.75 -9.80
CA ASN A 47 8.73 -10.20 -10.57
C ASN A 47 9.01 -10.22 -12.08
N ARG A 48 9.71 -9.20 -12.58
CA ARG A 48 10.11 -9.17 -14.00
C ARG A 48 11.05 -10.31 -14.34
N LEU A 49 12.04 -10.58 -13.48
CA LEU A 49 12.96 -11.72 -13.66
C LEU A 49 12.20 -13.05 -13.67
N ALA A 50 11.30 -13.28 -12.71
CA ALA A 50 10.47 -14.48 -12.62
C ALA A 50 9.55 -14.67 -13.83
N ALA A 51 8.98 -13.58 -14.34
CA ALA A 51 8.16 -13.61 -15.56
C ALA A 51 8.97 -13.98 -16.80
N SER A 52 10.23 -13.53 -16.89
CA SER A 52 11.12 -13.85 -18.01
C SER A 52 11.74 -15.25 -17.95
N GLY A 53 11.85 -15.83 -16.75
CA GLY A 53 12.56 -17.10 -16.52
C GLY A 53 14.07 -16.96 -16.77
N SER A 54 14.68 -15.85 -16.32
CA SER A 54 16.09 -15.56 -16.57
C SER A 54 17.00 -16.65 -15.99
N ASN A 55 17.66 -17.42 -16.87
CA ASN A 55 18.40 -18.68 -16.70
C ASN A 55 19.48 -18.78 -15.58
N GLY A 56 19.59 -17.81 -14.65
CA GLY A 56 20.48 -17.88 -13.50
C GLY A 56 19.79 -17.71 -12.14
N ILE A 57 18.76 -16.85 -12.04
CA ILE A 57 18.09 -16.55 -10.76
C ILE A 57 16.79 -17.35 -10.62
N PHE A 58 15.99 -17.37 -11.69
CA PHE A 58 14.78 -18.17 -11.80
C PHE A 58 15.03 -19.27 -12.84
N THR A 59 14.69 -20.50 -12.47
CA THR A 59 14.94 -21.67 -13.32
C THR A 59 13.82 -21.87 -14.34
N GLN A 60 12.63 -21.37 -14.03
CA GLN A 60 11.42 -21.53 -14.83
C GLN A 60 10.69 -20.19 -14.97
N ARG A 61 9.86 -20.06 -16.01
CA ARG A 61 8.94 -18.93 -16.14
C ARG A 61 7.75 -19.14 -15.23
N ALA A 62 7.37 -18.12 -14.46
CA ALA A 62 6.20 -18.20 -13.57
C ALA A 62 4.93 -18.69 -14.29
N GLY A 63 4.67 -18.18 -15.51
CA GLY A 63 3.55 -18.62 -16.35
C GLY A 63 3.65 -20.07 -16.82
N SER A 64 4.86 -20.57 -17.10
CA SER A 64 5.06 -21.97 -17.49
C SER A 64 4.78 -22.94 -16.34
N ILE A 65 5.11 -22.55 -15.10
CA ILE A 65 4.78 -23.34 -13.90
C ILE A 65 3.26 -23.43 -13.74
N SER A 66 2.54 -22.31 -13.90
CA SER A 66 1.07 -22.30 -13.89
C SER A 66 0.48 -23.17 -15.01
N HIS A 67 1.03 -23.12 -16.22
CA HIS A 67 0.57 -23.93 -17.35
C HIS A 67 0.84 -25.44 -17.18
N ASN A 68 1.88 -25.81 -16.43
CA ASN A 68 2.18 -27.21 -16.15
C ASN A 68 1.35 -27.78 -14.99
N ASN A 69 0.72 -26.92 -14.18
CA ASN A 69 -0.10 -27.29 -13.03
C ASN A 69 -1.52 -26.75 -13.19
N LEU A 70 -2.17 -27.09 -14.31
CA LEU A 70 -3.53 -26.64 -14.61
C LEU A 70 -4.54 -27.25 -13.64
N THR A 71 -5.45 -26.41 -13.19
CA THR A 71 -6.64 -26.75 -12.41
C THR A 71 -7.88 -26.24 -13.15
N GLU A 72 -9.08 -26.71 -12.78
CA GLU A 72 -10.36 -26.28 -13.40
C GLU A 72 -10.59 -24.76 -13.31
N PHE A 73 -9.89 -24.09 -12.39
CA PHE A 73 -10.00 -22.65 -12.15
C PHE A 73 -8.76 -21.87 -12.61
N THR A 74 -7.76 -22.53 -13.22
CA THR A 74 -6.55 -21.83 -13.69
C THR A 74 -6.92 -20.85 -14.80
N PRO A 75 -6.69 -19.53 -14.60
CA PRO A 75 -7.11 -18.54 -15.57
C PRO A 75 -6.23 -18.59 -16.82
N ALA A 76 -6.78 -18.12 -17.95
CA ALA A 76 -6.03 -17.99 -19.19
C ALA A 76 -4.82 -17.08 -19.04
N ASP A 77 -3.73 -17.33 -19.78
CA ASP A 77 -2.43 -16.67 -19.63
C ASP A 77 -2.48 -15.14 -19.62
N TRP A 78 -3.35 -14.54 -20.44
CA TRP A 78 -3.52 -13.09 -20.50
C TRP A 78 -3.98 -12.49 -19.17
N THR A 79 -4.66 -13.27 -18.33
CA THR A 79 -5.16 -12.85 -17.01
C THR A 79 -4.01 -12.50 -16.06
N PHE A 80 -2.83 -13.11 -16.22
CA PHE A 80 -1.64 -12.76 -15.44
C PHE A 80 -1.13 -11.34 -15.72
N SER A 81 -1.60 -10.68 -16.79
CA SER A 81 -1.32 -9.25 -17.04
C SER A 81 -1.92 -8.33 -15.97
N ILE A 82 -2.85 -8.82 -15.14
CA ILE A 82 -3.39 -8.07 -14.00
C ILE A 82 -2.29 -7.61 -13.04
N TRP A 83 -1.18 -8.34 -12.93
CA TRP A 83 -0.03 -7.94 -12.13
C TRP A 83 0.53 -6.58 -12.55
N SER A 84 0.57 -6.28 -13.85
CA SER A 84 0.99 -4.97 -14.34
C SER A 84 0.06 -3.86 -13.89
N ILE A 85 -1.25 -4.07 -13.93
CA ILE A 85 -2.25 -3.11 -13.46
C ILE A 85 -2.10 -2.88 -11.95
N ILE A 86 -1.96 -3.97 -11.18
CA ILE A 86 -1.74 -3.92 -9.73
C ILE A 86 -0.49 -3.09 -9.41
N TYR A 87 0.65 -3.38 -10.07
CA TYR A 87 1.90 -2.66 -9.81
C TYR A 87 1.86 -1.20 -10.25
N CYS A 88 1.21 -0.87 -11.36
CA CYS A 88 0.97 0.53 -11.72
C CYS A 88 0.18 1.27 -10.63
N TRP A 89 -0.84 0.63 -10.05
CA TRP A 89 -1.63 1.22 -8.97
C TRP A 89 -0.83 1.32 -7.66
N GLN A 90 -0.01 0.30 -7.36
CA GLN A 90 0.89 0.33 -6.20
C GLN A 90 1.88 1.50 -6.31
N ALA A 91 2.48 1.69 -7.49
CA ALA A 91 3.36 2.81 -7.77
C ALA A 91 2.63 4.15 -7.56
N ALA A 92 1.41 4.29 -8.07
CA ALA A 92 0.64 5.53 -7.98
C ALA A 92 0.37 5.97 -6.54
N TRP A 93 -0.01 5.06 -5.64
CA TRP A 93 -0.28 5.43 -4.25
C TRP A 93 1.02 5.68 -3.45
N LEU A 94 2.11 4.98 -3.76
CA LEU A 94 3.42 5.24 -3.15
C LEU A 94 3.98 6.60 -3.58
N ILE A 95 3.86 6.94 -4.87
CA ILE A 95 4.21 8.28 -5.37
C ILE A 95 3.37 9.33 -4.65
N TYR A 96 2.06 9.10 -4.51
CA TYR A 96 1.20 9.97 -3.71
C TYR A 96 1.70 10.11 -2.27
N ALA A 97 2.09 9.02 -1.60
CA ALA A 97 2.65 9.06 -0.25
C ALA A 97 3.93 9.93 -0.17
N ILE A 98 4.82 9.85 -1.17
CA ILE A 98 6.01 10.69 -1.28
C ILE A 98 5.63 12.17 -1.46
N THR A 99 4.64 12.47 -2.33
CA THR A 99 4.20 13.86 -2.53
C THR A 99 3.68 14.52 -1.26
N ARG A 100 3.23 13.75 -0.25
CA ARG A 100 2.75 14.27 1.04
C ARG A 100 3.89 14.77 1.96
N ILE A 101 5.15 14.45 1.67
CA ILE A 101 6.30 14.85 2.50
C ILE A 101 6.47 16.38 2.55
N PRO A 102 6.60 17.10 1.41
CA PRO A 102 6.76 18.56 1.44
C PRO A 102 5.45 19.32 1.67
N ARG A 103 4.29 18.65 1.53
CA ARG A 103 2.98 19.30 1.57
C ARG A 103 2.51 19.50 3.01
N LYS A 104 1.97 20.68 3.30
CA LYS A 104 1.49 21.09 4.63
C LYS A 104 -0.03 21.06 4.74
N SER A 105 -0.53 20.69 5.92
CA SER A 105 -1.86 21.02 6.45
C SER A 105 -1.81 22.33 7.23
N TYR A 106 -2.92 22.76 7.83
CA TYR A 106 -2.92 23.90 8.77
C TYR A 106 -2.23 23.59 10.11
N ILE A 107 -1.99 22.30 10.44
CA ILE A 107 -1.37 21.86 11.70
C ILE A 107 0.09 21.46 11.50
N ASN A 108 0.38 20.57 10.54
CA ASN A 108 1.71 20.00 10.29
C ASN A 108 1.84 19.47 8.84
N TYR A 109 2.96 18.85 8.47
CA TYR A 109 3.12 18.15 7.20
C TYR A 109 2.10 17.03 7.02
N LEU A 110 1.56 16.85 5.81
CA LEU A 110 0.48 15.90 5.52
C LEU A 110 0.85 14.46 5.89
N TYR A 111 2.11 14.06 5.75
CA TYR A 111 2.57 12.73 6.13
C TYR A 111 2.62 12.49 7.65
N ILE A 112 2.53 13.55 8.47
CA ILE A 112 2.46 13.48 9.93
C ILE A 112 1.00 13.71 10.38
N VAL A 113 0.39 14.81 9.93
CA VAL A 113 -0.99 15.21 10.24
C VAL A 113 -1.63 15.73 8.96
N PRO A 114 -2.79 15.20 8.53
CA PRO A 114 -3.54 14.07 9.12
C PRO A 114 -2.85 12.72 8.87
N ASN A 115 -2.72 11.92 9.92
CA ASN A 115 -2.00 10.64 9.96
C ASN A 115 -2.76 9.50 9.23
N THR A 116 -3.40 9.79 8.09
CA THR A 116 -4.21 8.84 7.31
C THR A 116 -3.38 7.71 6.71
N LEU A 117 -2.15 8.01 6.28
CA LEU A 117 -1.15 7.00 5.93
C LEU A 117 -0.24 6.79 7.14
N HIS A 118 -0.72 6.01 8.09
CA HIS A 118 0.01 5.70 9.32
C HIS A 118 1.30 4.94 9.02
N PHE A 119 2.32 5.05 9.88
CA PHE A 119 3.60 4.37 9.68
C PHE A 119 3.44 2.85 9.51
N THR A 120 2.45 2.25 10.19
CA THR A 120 2.13 0.82 10.11
C THR A 120 1.78 0.38 8.69
N VAL A 121 1.14 1.24 7.88
CA VAL A 121 0.83 0.99 6.46
C VAL A 121 2.10 0.63 5.71
N PHE A 122 3.17 1.41 5.90
CA PHE A 122 4.45 1.22 5.23
C PHE A 122 5.21 0.00 5.77
N VAL A 123 5.16 -0.25 7.09
CA VAL A 123 5.78 -1.46 7.69
C VAL A 123 5.17 -2.73 7.11
N PHE A 124 3.85 -2.86 7.16
CA PHE A 124 3.15 -4.03 6.63
C PHE A 124 3.32 -4.17 5.12
N TYR A 125 3.36 -3.05 4.38
CA TYR A 125 3.64 -3.08 2.95
C TYR A 125 5.07 -3.56 2.64
N ILE A 126 6.09 -3.13 3.39
CA ILE A 126 7.47 -3.64 3.25
C ILE A 126 7.52 -5.15 3.52
N ILE A 127 6.86 -5.62 4.59
CA ILE A 127 6.75 -7.05 4.88
C ILE A 127 6.09 -7.78 3.70
N ASN A 128 5.01 -7.23 3.14
CA ASN A 128 4.34 -7.80 1.98
C ASN A 128 5.26 -7.90 0.75
N MET A 129 6.08 -6.88 0.49
CA MET A 129 7.06 -6.88 -0.60
C MET A 129 8.14 -7.97 -0.42
N ILE A 130 8.60 -8.20 0.82
CA ILE A 130 9.55 -9.28 1.14
C ILE A 130 8.90 -10.65 0.94
N LEU A 131 7.67 -10.83 1.44
CA LEU A 131 6.91 -12.06 1.25
C LEU A 131 6.66 -12.34 -0.23
N ASN A 132 6.39 -11.30 -1.05
CA ASN A 132 6.22 -11.44 -2.49
C ASN A 132 7.49 -12.03 -3.15
N ILE A 133 8.67 -11.50 -2.83
CA ILE A 133 9.93 -12.03 -3.35
C ILE A 133 10.14 -13.48 -2.89
N GLY A 134 9.89 -13.76 -1.60
CA GLY A 134 9.97 -15.13 -1.06
C GLY A 134 9.03 -16.11 -1.78
N TRP A 135 7.80 -15.66 -2.06
CA TRP A 135 6.81 -16.44 -2.80
C TRP A 135 7.30 -16.80 -4.20
N LEU A 136 7.92 -15.86 -4.94
CA LEU A 136 8.46 -16.12 -6.27
C LEU A 136 9.49 -17.24 -6.27
N PHE A 137 10.40 -17.25 -5.30
CA PHE A 137 11.41 -18.32 -5.18
C PHE A 137 10.79 -19.67 -4.82
N MET A 138 9.83 -19.70 -3.90
CA MET A 138 9.13 -20.94 -3.55
C MET A 138 8.35 -21.51 -4.74
N TRP A 139 7.69 -20.62 -5.48
CA TRP A 139 6.94 -20.97 -6.69
C TRP A 139 7.87 -21.54 -7.77
N ASP A 140 8.98 -20.86 -8.07
CA ASP A 140 9.99 -21.31 -9.05
C ASP A 140 10.55 -22.71 -8.75
N ARG A 141 10.72 -23.03 -7.47
CA ARG A 141 11.29 -24.30 -7.03
C ARG A 141 10.24 -25.40 -6.83
N GLY A 142 8.97 -25.14 -7.12
CA GLY A 142 7.89 -26.11 -6.97
C GLY A 142 7.53 -26.43 -5.52
N TYR A 143 7.89 -25.57 -4.57
CA TYR A 143 7.49 -25.71 -3.16
C TYR A 143 6.06 -25.20 -2.94
N PHE A 144 5.09 -25.80 -3.64
CA PHE A 144 3.71 -25.29 -3.74
C PHE A 144 3.05 -25.12 -2.37
N GLY A 145 3.11 -26.12 -1.47
CA GLY A 145 2.53 -25.99 -0.12
C GLY A 145 3.06 -24.80 0.69
N TRP A 146 4.38 -24.54 0.63
CA TRP A 146 4.98 -23.36 1.27
C TRP A 146 4.58 -22.07 0.56
N SER A 147 4.53 -22.11 -0.77
CA SER A 147 4.07 -21.01 -1.61
C SER A 147 2.63 -20.57 -1.25
N SER A 148 1.73 -21.53 -1.03
CA SER A 148 0.33 -21.30 -0.61
C SER A 148 0.24 -20.59 0.74
N ILE A 149 1.08 -20.98 1.71
CA ILE A 149 1.14 -20.31 3.02
C ILE A 149 1.65 -18.87 2.87
N VAL A 150 2.71 -18.66 2.08
CA VAL A 150 3.31 -17.33 1.92
C VAL A 150 2.35 -16.37 1.20
N ILE A 151 1.65 -16.82 0.15
CA ILE A 151 0.69 -15.95 -0.54
C ILE A 151 -0.53 -15.60 0.33
N PHE A 152 -0.95 -16.51 1.21
CA PHE A 152 -1.96 -16.21 2.22
C PHE A 152 -1.46 -15.16 3.23
N LEU A 153 -0.21 -15.26 3.70
CA LEU A 153 0.40 -14.23 4.54
C LEU A 153 0.52 -12.88 3.82
N MET A 154 0.79 -12.88 2.52
CA MET A 154 0.74 -11.66 1.70
C MET A 154 -0.67 -11.05 1.74
N PHE A 155 -1.71 -11.85 1.58
CA PHE A 155 -3.10 -11.36 1.68
C PHE A 155 -3.39 -10.70 3.05
N ILE A 156 -3.00 -11.35 4.15
CA ILE A 156 -3.19 -10.78 5.49
C ILE A 156 -2.42 -9.46 5.67
N THR A 157 -1.17 -9.43 5.22
CA THR A 157 -0.30 -8.24 5.36
C THR A 157 -0.74 -7.05 4.52
N ILE A 158 -1.52 -7.24 3.44
CA ILE A 158 -2.07 -6.11 2.65
C ILE A 158 -3.44 -5.63 3.17
N ILE A 159 -4.25 -6.51 3.73
CA ILE A 159 -5.55 -6.14 4.33
C ILE A 159 -5.37 -5.21 5.52
N ILE A 160 -4.34 -5.42 6.34
CA ILE A 160 -4.09 -4.57 7.52
C ILE A 160 -3.90 -3.09 7.14
N PRO A 161 -2.99 -2.71 6.22
CA PRO A 161 -2.90 -1.37 5.64
C PRO A 161 -4.23 -0.82 5.11
N MET A 162 -5.00 -1.64 4.40
CA MET A 162 -6.30 -1.23 3.82
C MET A 162 -7.29 -0.83 4.93
N ILE A 163 -7.43 -1.65 5.97
CA ILE A 163 -8.32 -1.37 7.11
C ILE A 163 -7.85 -0.12 7.87
N ILE A 164 -6.55 -0.02 8.17
CA ILE A 164 -5.99 1.11 8.92
C ILE A 164 -6.25 2.43 8.18
N THR A 165 -5.97 2.47 6.88
CA THR A 165 -6.16 3.70 6.09
C THR A 165 -7.64 4.07 5.94
N HIS A 166 -8.56 3.10 5.95
CA HIS A 166 -10.00 3.35 5.99
C HIS A 166 -10.45 3.96 7.32
N ILE A 167 -10.07 3.33 8.44
CA ILE A 167 -10.42 3.77 9.80
C ILE A 167 -9.89 5.18 10.04
N LEU A 168 -8.66 5.47 9.61
CA LEU A 168 -8.01 6.76 9.86
C LEU A 168 -8.46 7.88 8.92
N LEU A 169 -9.18 7.61 7.83
CA LEU A 169 -9.64 8.69 6.93
C LEU A 169 -10.80 9.49 7.53
N GLN A 170 -11.77 8.82 8.15
CA GLN A 170 -12.99 9.46 8.68
C GLN A 170 -12.72 10.53 9.76
N PRO A 171 -12.02 10.21 10.87
CA PRO A 171 -11.75 11.20 11.92
C PRO A 171 -10.87 12.34 11.43
N ASN A 172 -9.99 12.08 10.45
CA ASN A 172 -9.08 13.08 9.89
C ASN A 172 -9.70 13.95 8.78
N ARG A 173 -10.95 13.70 8.39
CA ARG A 173 -11.59 14.37 7.24
C ARG A 173 -11.70 15.88 7.43
N LEU A 174 -12.01 16.33 8.66
CA LEU A 174 -12.08 17.75 9.01
C LEU A 174 -10.75 18.46 8.83
N ILE A 175 -9.62 17.77 9.08
CA ILE A 175 -8.29 18.36 8.92
C ILE A 175 -8.01 18.66 7.45
N TYR A 176 -8.40 17.75 6.55
CA TYR A 176 -8.31 18.00 5.11
C TYR A 176 -9.20 19.15 4.64
N PHE A 177 -10.40 19.29 5.21
CA PHE A 177 -11.30 20.39 4.89
C PHE A 177 -10.72 21.75 5.30
N ASN A 178 -10.30 21.89 6.56
CA ASN A 178 -9.73 23.13 7.08
C ASN A 178 -8.41 23.49 6.39
N SER A 179 -7.65 22.49 5.93
CA SER A 179 -6.44 22.70 5.12
C SER A 179 -6.70 23.07 3.66
N LYS A 180 -7.96 23.24 3.22
CA LYS A 180 -8.36 23.43 1.80
C LYS A 180 -7.85 22.31 0.88
N ARG A 181 -7.81 21.08 1.40
CA ARG A 181 -7.17 19.89 0.79
C ARG A 181 -8.18 18.78 0.50
N LYS A 182 -9.39 19.13 0.06
CA LYS A 182 -10.47 18.17 -0.26
C LYS A 182 -10.05 17.12 -1.30
N LEU A 183 -9.18 17.48 -2.24
CA LEU A 183 -8.65 16.56 -3.25
C LEU A 183 -7.88 15.38 -2.64
N ASP A 184 -7.17 15.59 -1.52
CA ASP A 184 -6.41 14.50 -0.87
C ASP A 184 -7.32 13.39 -0.32
N ILE A 185 -8.57 13.71 0.04
CA ILE A 185 -9.55 12.70 0.44
C ILE A 185 -9.84 11.76 -0.74
N TRP A 186 -10.02 12.33 -1.94
CA TRP A 186 -10.24 11.55 -3.16
C TRP A 186 -9.00 10.79 -3.60
N LEU A 187 -7.81 11.39 -3.50
CA LEU A 187 -6.55 10.71 -3.78
C LEU A 187 -6.33 9.51 -2.85
N VAL A 188 -6.64 9.64 -1.54
CA VAL A 188 -6.59 8.49 -0.62
C VAL A 188 -7.55 7.39 -1.06
N ARG A 189 -8.80 7.72 -1.40
CA ARG A 189 -9.79 6.71 -1.81
C ARG A 189 -9.39 6.02 -3.12
N ILE A 190 -9.10 6.80 -4.15
CA ILE A 190 -8.87 6.28 -5.50
C ILE A 190 -7.50 5.61 -5.60
N LEU A 191 -6.45 6.20 -5.04
CA LEU A 191 -5.10 5.64 -5.18
C LEU A 191 -4.82 4.60 -4.10
N VAL A 192 -5.00 4.96 -2.82
CA VAL A 192 -4.58 4.12 -1.71
C VAL A 192 -5.59 3.00 -1.47
N HIS A 193 -6.86 3.34 -1.22
CA HIS A 193 -7.84 2.32 -0.85
C HIS A 193 -8.12 1.35 -1.99
N ASN A 194 -8.42 1.85 -3.19
CA ASN A 194 -8.65 0.96 -4.33
C ASN A 194 -7.38 0.22 -4.74
N GLY A 195 -6.20 0.86 -4.68
CA GLY A 195 -4.94 0.20 -5.00
C GLY A 195 -4.63 -0.98 -4.05
N LEU A 196 -4.80 -0.78 -2.74
CA LEU A 196 -4.62 -1.85 -1.76
C LEU A 196 -5.70 -2.93 -1.88
N ALA A 197 -6.95 -2.54 -2.14
CA ALA A 197 -8.07 -3.47 -2.28
C ALA A 197 -7.91 -4.37 -3.51
N VAL A 198 -7.60 -3.82 -4.69
CA VAL A 198 -7.37 -4.61 -5.92
C VAL A 198 -6.24 -5.60 -5.72
N TYR A 199 -5.14 -5.17 -5.08
CA TYR A 199 -4.04 -6.07 -4.77
C TYR A 199 -4.45 -7.18 -3.79
N GLY A 200 -5.15 -6.84 -2.71
CA GLY A 200 -5.66 -7.80 -1.73
C GLY A 200 -6.64 -8.80 -2.34
N THR A 201 -7.57 -8.36 -3.19
CA THR A 201 -8.50 -9.26 -3.89
C THR A 201 -7.74 -10.24 -4.78
N TRP A 202 -6.73 -9.78 -5.51
CA TRP A 202 -5.93 -10.68 -6.34
C TRP A 202 -5.13 -11.68 -5.51
N LEU A 203 -4.53 -11.26 -4.39
CA LEU A 203 -3.83 -12.18 -3.48
C LEU A 203 -4.76 -13.23 -2.86
N TYR A 204 -5.99 -12.86 -2.56
CA TYR A 204 -7.00 -13.81 -2.09
C TYR A 204 -7.30 -14.86 -3.16
N LEU A 205 -7.58 -14.44 -4.41
CA LEU A 205 -7.83 -15.36 -5.52
C LEU A 205 -6.61 -16.26 -5.78
N ALA A 206 -5.41 -15.68 -5.77
CA ALA A 206 -4.17 -16.42 -5.98
C ALA A 206 -3.90 -17.42 -4.85
N THR A 207 -4.30 -17.10 -3.61
CA THR A 207 -4.26 -18.06 -2.48
C THR A 207 -5.17 -19.25 -2.76
N LEU A 208 -6.41 -19.02 -3.19
CA LEU A 208 -7.33 -20.10 -3.54
C LEU A 208 -6.77 -20.97 -4.67
N LEU A 209 -6.21 -20.36 -5.72
CA LEU A 209 -5.57 -21.09 -6.81
C LEU A 209 -4.39 -21.95 -6.31
N ASN A 210 -3.54 -21.40 -5.44
CA ASN A 210 -2.40 -22.12 -4.86
C ASN A 210 -2.85 -23.30 -3.97
N LEU A 211 -4.07 -23.29 -3.41
CA LEU A 211 -4.62 -24.41 -2.64
C LEU A 211 -5.20 -25.53 -3.52
N THR A 212 -5.44 -25.26 -4.80
CA THR A 212 -5.98 -26.26 -5.74
C THR A 212 -4.89 -27.09 -6.45
N ILE A 213 -3.63 -26.69 -6.31
CA ILE A 213 -2.44 -27.35 -6.86
C ILE A 213 -1.88 -28.29 -5.80
#